data_AF-A0A6N8DRC4-F1
#
_entry.id   AF-A0A6N8DRC4-F1
#
_cell.length_a   1.000
_cell.length_b   1.000
_cell.length_c   1.000
_cell.angle_alpha   90.00
_cell.angle_beta   90.00
_cell.angle_gamma   90.00
#
_symmetry.space_group_name_H-M   'P 1'
#
loop_
_entity.id
_entity.type
_entity.pdbx_description
1 polymer ?
#
loop_
_entity_poly.entity_id
_entity_poly.type
_entity_poly.pdbx_seq_one_letter_code
_entity_poly.pdbx_strand_id
1 'polypeptide(L)' 'MTTVAAQIAELGKLMYGSHWQTDLARDIGLDARKVRYWLSGQREPGPADLNKVRTQARRRLAALALALE' A
#
# COMPACT_ATOMS: atom_id res chain seq x y z
N MET A 1 -14.07 -3.21 -12.94
CA MET A 1 -13.84 -2.49 -11.66
C MET A 1 -12.61 -3.10 -11.00
N THR A 2 -11.57 -2.31 -10.69
CA THR A 2 -10.37 -2.81 -10.02
C THR A 2 -10.66 -3.02 -8.53
N THR A 3 -10.39 -4.21 -7.99
CA THR A 3 -10.65 -4.52 -6.58
C THR A 3 -9.82 -3.64 -5.64
N VAL A 4 -10.22 -3.52 -4.37
CA VAL A 4 -9.42 -2.78 -3.38
C VAL A 4 -8.05 -3.42 -3.21
N ALA A 5 -7.97 -4.74 -3.18
CA ALA A 5 -6.69 -5.46 -3.13
C ALA A 5 -5.78 -5.13 -4.33
N ALA A 6 -6.35 -5.02 -5.54
CA ALA A 6 -5.59 -4.64 -6.73
C ALA A 6 -5.06 -3.19 -6.65
N GLN A 7 -5.87 -2.25 -6.15
CA GLN A 7 -5.41 -0.86 -5.92
C GLN A 7 -4.28 -0.79 -4.89
N ILE A 8 -4.38 -1.56 -3.80
CA ILE A 8 -3.32 -1.67 -2.80
C ILE A 8 -2.04 -2.24 -3.43
N ALA A 9 -2.16 -3.27 -4.27
CA ALA A 9 -1.02 -3.88 -4.94
C ALA A 9 -0.32 -2.92 -5.92
N GLU A 10 -1.09 -2.15 -6.68
CA GLU A 10 -0.56 -1.15 -7.60
C GLU A 10 0.20 -0.04 -6.85
N LEU A 11 -0.43 0.56 -5.84
CA LEU A 11 0.21 1.60 -5.01
C LEU A 11 1.44 1.07 -4.28
N GLY A 12 1.38 -0.16 -3.76
CA GLY A 12 2.52 -0.83 -3.14
C GLY A 12 3.70 -0.95 -4.10
N LYS A 13 3.47 -1.49 -5.31
CA LYS A 13 4.53 -1.65 -6.32
C LYS A 13 5.14 -0.30 -6.73
N LEU A 14 4.31 0.72 -6.91
CA LEU A 14 4.79 2.07 -7.24
C LEU A 14 5.66 2.68 -6.13
N MET A 15 5.29 2.47 -4.86
CA MET A 15 6.03 3.04 -3.73
C MET A 15 7.32 2.29 -3.39
N TYR A 16 7.36 0.96 -3.56
CA TYR A 16 8.42 0.11 -2.98
C TYR A 16 9.07 -0.86 -3.98
N GLY A 17 8.58 -0.95 -5.21
CA GLY A 17 9.10 -1.87 -6.22
C GLY A 17 8.75 -3.34 -5.97
N SER A 18 9.69 -4.24 -6.24
CA SER A 18 9.50 -5.69 -6.20
C SER A 18 9.18 -6.23 -4.79
N HIS A 19 9.75 -5.63 -3.74
CA HIS A 19 9.59 -6.08 -2.35
C HIS A 19 8.50 -5.32 -1.56
N TRP A 20 7.44 -4.90 -2.24
CA TRP A 20 6.47 -3.96 -1.68
C TRP A 20 5.63 -4.45 -0.50
N GLN A 21 5.31 -5.74 -0.39
CA GLN A 21 4.31 -6.21 0.59
C GLN A 21 4.74 -5.96 2.04
N THR A 22 5.98 -6.33 2.35
CA THR A 22 6.54 -6.21 3.71
C THR A 22 6.77 -4.75 4.08
N ASP A 23 7.28 -3.95 3.15
CA ASP A 23 7.60 -2.55 3.40
C ASP A 23 6.35 -1.68 3.48
N LEU A 24 5.36 -1.94 2.63
CA LEU A 24 4.05 -1.31 2.75
C LEU A 24 3.42 -1.62 4.11
N ALA A 25 3.35 -2.90 4.49
CA ALA A 25 2.72 -3.30 5.74
C ALA A 25 3.39 -2.64 6.96
N ARG A 26 4.73 -2.61 6.98
CA ARG A 26 5.51 -1.93 8.01
C ARG A 26 5.16 -0.44 8.12
N ASP A 27 5.16 0.27 7.00
CA ASP A 27 4.94 1.72 6.97
C ASP A 27 3.51 2.13 7.35
N ILE A 28 2.52 1.26 7.12
CA ILE A 28 1.11 1.53 7.47
C ILE A 28 0.66 0.86 8.78
N GLY A 29 1.61 0.27 9.53
CA GLY A 29 1.36 -0.34 10.85
C GLY A 29 0.48 -1.59 10.78
N LEU A 30 0.71 -2.44 9.77
CA LEU A 30 0.02 -3.73 9.60
C LEU A 30 1.00 -4.90 9.58
N ASP A 31 0.49 -6.09 9.89
CA ASP A 31 1.21 -7.34 9.65
C ASP A 31 1.25 -7.66 8.15
N ALA A 32 2.43 -7.97 7.60
CA ALA A 32 2.62 -8.36 6.20
C ALA A 32 1.76 -9.57 5.79
N ARG A 33 1.37 -10.43 6.75
CA ARG A 33 0.45 -11.54 6.53
C ARG A 33 -0.94 -11.08 6.11
N LYS A 34 -1.43 -9.92 6.60
CA LYS A 34 -2.70 -9.34 6.15
C LYS A 34 -2.65 -9.00 4.67
N VAL A 35 -1.56 -8.37 4.21
CA VAL A 35 -1.36 -8.03 2.80
C VAL A 35 -1.37 -9.29 1.94
N ARG A 36 -0.68 -10.35 2.36
CA ARG A 36 -0.71 -11.65 1.65
C ARG A 36 -2.12 -12.24 1.55
N TYR A 37 -2.92 -12.17 2.62
CA TYR A 37 -4.30 -12.65 2.61
C TYR A 37 -5.21 -11.88 1.65
N TRP A 38 -4.99 -10.57 1.48
CA TRP A 38 -5.70 -9.78 0.48
C TRP A 38 -5.36 -10.22 -0.94
N LEU A 39 -4.08 -10.47 -1.21
CA LEU A 39 -3.61 -10.89 -2.54
C LEU A 39 -4.05 -12.31 -2.90
N SER A 40 -4.19 -13.19 -1.90
CA SER A 40 -4.68 -14.55 -2.12
C SER A 40 -6.20 -14.66 -2.10
N GLY A 41 -6.94 -13.55 -1.90
CA GLY A 41 -8.39 -13.55 -1.77
C GLY A 41 -8.92 -14.23 -0.51
N GLN A 42 -8.06 -14.55 0.47
CA GLN A 42 -8.48 -15.17 1.73
C GLN A 42 -9.22 -14.17 2.64
N ARG A 43 -8.93 -12.88 2.49
CA ARG A 43 -9.63 -11.77 3.15
C ARG A 43 -9.70 -10.59 2.20
N GLU A 44 -10.72 -9.74 2.37
CA GLU A 44 -10.76 -8.44 1.68
C GLU A 44 -10.20 -7.33 2.60
N PRO A 45 -9.43 -6.37 2.04
CA PRO A 45 -9.06 -5.16 2.77
C PRO A 45 -10.29 -4.27 3.03
N GLY A 46 -10.35 -3.67 4.22
CA GLY A 46 -11.39 -2.71 4.54
C GLY A 46 -11.13 -1.32 3.94
N PRO A 47 -12.14 -0.43 3.92
CA PRO A 47 -11.94 0.96 3.47
C PRO A 47 -10.85 1.71 4.24
N ALA A 48 -10.71 1.43 5.54
CA ALA A 48 -9.66 2.01 6.38
C ALA A 48 -8.25 1.57 5.96
N ASP A 49 -8.09 0.33 5.49
CA ASP A 49 -6.80 -0.18 5.03
C ASP A 49 -6.35 0.53 3.75
N LEU A 50 -7.26 0.70 2.78
CA LEU A 50 -6.98 1.45 1.56
C LEU A 50 -6.63 2.92 1.85
N ASN A 51 -7.32 3.55 2.81
CA ASN A 51 -7.03 4.92 3.20
C ASN A 51 -5.62 5.07 3.78
N LYS A 52 -5.15 4.11 4.61
CA LYS A 52 -3.76 4.13 5.11
C LYS A 52 -2.75 4.07 3.96
N VAL A 53 -2.97 3.20 2.98
CA VAL A 53 -2.09 3.08 1.79
C VAL A 53 -2.07 4.39 0.99
N ARG A 54 -3.24 5.00 0.75
CA ARG A 54 -3.34 6.29 0.05
C ARG A 54 -2.66 7.42 0.79
N THR A 55 -2.81 7.48 2.12
CA THR A 55 -2.13 8.47 2.96
C THR A 55 -0.62 8.33 2.85
N GLN A 56 -0.10 7.10 2.90
CA GLN A 56 1.34 6.86 2.75
C GLN A 56 1.86 7.24 1.36
N ALA A 57 1.11 6.95 0.30
CA ALA A 57 1.45 7.36 -1.06
C ALA A 57 1.55 8.89 -1.19
N ARG A 58 0.56 9.62 -0.65
CA ARG A 58 0.58 11.10 -0.65
C ARG A 58 1.76 11.67 0.13
N ARG A 59 2.07 11.08 1.29
CA ARG A 59 3.24 11.49 2.10
C ARG A 59 4.54 11.37 1.31
N ARG A 60 4.73 10.26 0.58
CA ARG A 60 5.91 10.05 -0.26
C ARG A 60 5.97 11.02 -1.43
N LEU A 61 4.85 11.26 -2.10
CA LEU A 61 4.79 12.24 -3.19
C LEU A 61 5.18 13.65 -2.70
N ALA A 62 4.65 14.08 -1.55
CA ALA A 62 4.99 15.38 -0.97
C ALA A 62 6.48 15.46 -0.60
N ALA A 63 7.06 14.39 -0.03
CA ALA A 63 8.49 14.34 0.28
C ALA A 63 9.36 14.39 -0.98
N LEU A 64 8.95 13.73 -2.06
CA LEU A 64 9.66 13.78 -3.34
C LEU A 64 9.56 15.16 -3.98
N ALA A 65 8.38 15.79 -3.99
CA ALA A 65 8.21 17.14 -4.50
C ALA A 65 9.13 18.12 -3.78
N LEU A 66 9.15 18.09 -2.44
CA LEU A 66 10.02 18.93 -1.62
C LEU A 66 11.51 18.69 -1.85
N ALA A 67 11.91 17.44 -2.17
CA ALA A 67 13.31 17.10 -2.39
C ALA A 67 13.82 17.44 -3.80
N LEU A 68 12.91 17.74 -4.74
CA LEU A 68 13.22 18.05 -6.13
C LEU A 68 13.14 19.56 -6.44
N GLU A 69 12.58 20.35 -5.52
CA GLU A 69 12.60 21.83 -5.53
C GLU A 69 13.93 22.38 -5.00
#